data_AF-A0A2N2KTS1-F1
#
_entry.id   AF-A0A2N2KTS1-F1
#
_cell.length_a   1.000
_cell.length_b   1.000
_cell.length_c   1.000
_cell.angle_alpha   90.00
_cell.angle_beta   90.00
_cell.angle_gamma   90.00
#
_symmetry.space_group_name_H-M   'P 1'
#
loop_
_entity.id
_entity.type
_entity.pdbx_description
1 polymer ?
#
loop_
_entity_poly.entity_id
_entity_poly.type
_entity_poly.pdbx_seq_one_letter_code
_entity_poly.pdbx_strand_id
1 'polypeptide(L)'
;MLRNQSGISVYTVLSIILFVALVFILAVPNFYNLDKEKNVDDCINNMKQIWVATTDYMRDTSQDFNGDLTLLTKTPKKQDPRNKYLPGMTYCPETSRQKSEYIVFGKYVAEQIGTEVKQNFGVIILCPNVSKFHKHFIPKAFYENMDPTQLQNYMIEDMDYIDKETGSNGARKDELLKKYMEIWKTDANAFQKRKENSTSLRAMLFPDKFGVVEAPVAE
;
A
#
# COMPACT_ATOMS: atom_id res chain seq x y z
N MET A 1 -44.86 -38.17 -50.95
CA MET A 1 -43.99 -37.10 -51.48
C MET A 1 -44.32 -35.81 -50.71
N LEU A 2 -43.31 -35.19 -50.08
CA LEU A 2 -43.13 -33.74 -49.84
C LEU A 2 -44.20 -33.03 -48.97
N ARG A 3 -43.91 -32.35 -47.86
CA ARG A 3 -42.76 -31.51 -47.51
C ARG A 3 -42.87 -31.17 -46.01
N ASN A 4 -41.86 -31.50 -45.21
CA ASN A 4 -41.71 -31.01 -43.83
C ASN A 4 -41.46 -29.50 -43.89
N GLN A 5 -42.48 -28.67 -43.66
CA GLN A 5 -42.31 -27.23 -43.43
C GLN A 5 -42.16 -26.97 -41.92
N SER A 6 -41.07 -27.46 -41.35
CA SER A 6 -40.53 -26.92 -40.10
C SER A 6 -39.85 -25.58 -40.39
N GLY A 7 -40.65 -24.58 -40.77
CA GLY A 7 -40.20 -23.20 -40.87
C GLY A 7 -40.15 -22.61 -39.47
N ILE A 8 -38.97 -22.27 -38.98
CA ILE A 8 -38.83 -21.52 -37.73
C ILE A 8 -39.57 -20.19 -37.94
N SER A 9 -40.60 -19.94 -37.13
CA SER A 9 -41.37 -18.70 -37.19
C SER A 9 -40.43 -17.51 -36.97
N VAL A 10 -40.61 -16.43 -37.75
CA VAL A 10 -39.81 -15.21 -37.62
C VAL A 10 -39.83 -14.68 -36.19
N TYR A 11 -40.96 -14.83 -35.50
CA TYR A 11 -41.11 -14.48 -34.09
C TYR A 11 -40.20 -15.33 -33.18
N THR A 12 -40.03 -16.62 -33.47
CA THR A 12 -39.14 -17.51 -32.71
C THR A 12 -37.68 -17.08 -32.87
N VAL A 13 -37.26 -16.71 -34.09
CA VAL A 13 -35.90 -16.19 -34.33
C VAL A 13 -35.67 -14.87 -33.58
N LEU A 14 -36.65 -13.95 -33.66
CA LEU A 14 -36.60 -12.67 -32.95
C LEU A 14 -36.51 -12.85 -31.44
N SER A 15 -37.32 -13.75 -30.85
CA SER A 15 -37.29 -14.05 -29.41
C SER A 15 -35.96 -14.65 -28.96
N ILE A 16 -35.35 -15.54 -29.76
CA ILE A 16 -34.03 -16.10 -29.45
C ILE A 16 -32.97 -15.01 -29.45
N ILE A 17 -32.96 -14.11 -30.44
CA ILE A 17 -32.00 -12.99 -30.50
C ILE A 17 -32.17 -12.07 -29.30
N LEU A 18 -33.41 -11.73 -28.94
CA LEU A 18 -33.70 -10.88 -27.78
C LEU A 18 -33.25 -11.53 -26.47
N PHE A 19 -33.47 -12.83 -26.32
CA PHE A 19 -33.03 -13.60 -25.16
C PHE A 19 -31.51 -13.64 -25.06
N VAL A 20 -30.80 -13.90 -26.17
CA VAL A 20 -29.33 -13.90 -26.21
C VAL A 20 -28.78 -12.51 -25.86
N ALA A 21 -29.38 -11.43 -26.37
CA ALA A 21 -28.98 -10.07 -26.04
C ALA A 21 -29.17 -9.75 -24.55
N LEU A 22 -30.28 -10.20 -23.95
CA LEU A 22 -30.56 -10.02 -22.53
C LEU A 22 -29.56 -10.77 -21.64
N VAL A 23 -29.25 -12.03 -21.99
CA VAL A 23 -28.22 -12.81 -21.31
C VAL A 23 -26.86 -12.14 -21.44
N PHE A 24 -26.52 -11.57 -22.60
CA PHE A 24 -25.27 -10.86 -22.81
C PHE A 24 -25.17 -9.59 -21.94
N ILE A 25 -26.22 -8.77 -21.88
CA ILE A 25 -26.25 -7.55 -21.05
C ILE A 25 -26.09 -7.89 -19.57
N LEU A 26 -26.68 -9.01 -19.11
CA LEU A 26 -26.54 -9.46 -17.72
C LEU A 26 -25.19 -10.14 -17.42
N ALA A 27 -24.56 -10.75 -18.42
CA ALA A 27 -23.29 -11.45 -18.25
C ALA A 27 -22.06 -10.53 -18.39
N VAL A 28 -22.12 -9.49 -19.24
CA VAL A 28 -21.03 -8.53 -19.47
C VAL A 28 -20.48 -7.93 -18.15
N PRO A 29 -21.32 -7.53 -17.17
CA PRO A 29 -20.86 -7.07 -15.87
C PRO A 29 -19.96 -8.04 -15.11
N ASN A 30 -20.15 -9.35 -15.26
CA ASN A 30 -19.35 -10.35 -14.56
C ASN A 30 -17.98 -10.60 -15.23
N PHE A 31 -17.83 -10.27 -16.52
CA PHE A 31 -16.58 -10.49 -17.26
C PHE A 31 -15.64 -9.29 -17.23
N TYR A 32 -16.18 -8.07 -17.12
CA TYR A 32 -15.39 -6.88 -16.90
C TYR A 32 -15.29 -6.63 -15.40
N ASN A 33 -14.07 -6.56 -14.86
CA ASN A 33 -13.79 -6.19 -13.47
C ASN A 33 -14.37 -4.78 -13.21
N LEU A 34 -15.66 -4.73 -12.89
CA LEU A 34 -16.52 -3.55 -13.01
C LEU A 34 -16.29 -2.52 -11.90
N ASP A 35 -15.46 -2.86 -10.92
CA ASP A 35 -15.30 -2.06 -9.72
C ASP A 35 -13.82 -1.83 -9.41
N LYS A 36 -13.08 -1.30 -10.41
CA LYS A 36 -11.67 -0.91 -10.24
C LYS A 36 -11.49 0.07 -9.08
N GLU A 37 -12.47 0.94 -8.85
CA GLU A 37 -12.45 1.87 -7.72
C GLU A 37 -12.59 1.13 -6.40
N LYS A 38 -13.53 0.18 -6.31
CA LYS A 38 -13.64 -0.69 -5.14
C LYS A 38 -12.37 -1.50 -4.86
N ASN A 39 -11.70 -2.04 -5.88
CA ASN A 39 -10.43 -2.75 -5.67
C ASN A 39 -9.34 -1.82 -5.11
N VAL A 40 -9.30 -0.56 -5.57
CA VAL A 40 -8.40 0.45 -5.02
C VAL A 40 -8.75 0.72 -3.55
N ASP A 41 -10.02 0.95 -3.24
CA ASP A 41 -10.49 1.22 -1.88
C ASP A 41 -10.25 0.06 -0.93
N ASP A 42 -10.57 -1.17 -1.33
CA ASP A 42 -10.32 -2.39 -0.56
C ASP A 42 -8.83 -2.59 -0.34
N CYS A 43 -8.00 -2.33 -1.37
CA CYS A 43 -6.55 -2.40 -1.22
C CYS A 43 -6.04 -1.36 -0.22
N ILE A 44 -6.51 -0.11 -0.31
CA ILE A 44 -6.12 0.97 0.60
C ILE A 44 -6.59 0.64 2.02
N ASN A 45 -7.80 0.12 2.20
CA ASN A 45 -8.34 -0.26 3.50
C ASN A 45 -7.54 -1.39 4.15
N ASN A 46 -7.14 -2.40 3.38
CA ASN A 46 -6.23 -3.44 3.86
C ASN A 46 -4.90 -2.85 4.32
N MET A 47 -4.30 -1.95 3.53
CA MET A 47 -3.04 -1.29 3.91
C MET A 47 -3.20 -0.43 5.17
N LYS A 48 -4.32 0.30 5.33
CA LYS A 48 -4.62 1.08 6.54
C LYS A 48 -4.75 0.19 7.77
N GLN A 49 -5.44 -0.94 7.67
CA GLN A 49 -5.56 -1.89 8.79
C GLN A 49 -4.19 -2.44 9.20
N ILE A 50 -3.37 -2.79 8.23
CA ILE A 50 -1.99 -3.25 8.49
C ILE A 50 -1.15 -2.13 9.11
N TRP A 51 -1.35 -0.87 8.71
CA TRP A 51 -0.66 0.29 9.28
C TRP A 51 -0.97 0.43 10.77
N VAL A 52 -2.25 0.37 11.12
CA VAL A 52 -2.71 0.43 12.51
C VAL A 52 -2.13 -0.73 13.31
N ALA A 53 -2.25 -1.96 12.80
CA ALA A 53 -1.73 -3.16 13.46
C ALA A 53 -0.22 -3.10 13.70
N THR A 54 0.55 -2.61 12.73
CA THR A 54 2.01 -2.47 12.81
C THR A 54 2.39 -1.37 13.81
N THR A 55 1.69 -0.24 13.77
CA THR A 55 1.92 0.88 14.69
C THR A 55 1.64 0.48 16.14
N ASP A 56 0.52 -0.21 16.38
CA ASP A 56 0.17 -0.76 17.69
C ASP A 56 1.26 -1.73 18.20
N TYR A 57 1.71 -2.64 17.35
CA TYR A 57 2.75 -3.60 17.68
C TYR A 57 4.06 -2.91 18.08
N MET A 58 4.53 -1.95 17.28
CA MET A 58 5.76 -1.23 17.58
C MET A 58 5.63 -0.36 18.83
N ARG A 59 4.46 0.23 19.09
CA ARG A 59 4.19 0.97 20.32
C ARG A 59 4.30 0.09 21.56
N ASP A 60 3.81 -1.14 21.48
CA ASP A 60 3.80 -2.07 22.62
C ASP A 60 5.16 -2.72 22.89
N THR A 61 5.97 -2.88 21.85
CA THR A 61 7.26 -3.58 21.86
C THR A 61 8.47 -2.66 21.86
N SER A 62 8.32 -1.40 21.46
CA SER A 62 9.40 -0.41 21.28
C SER A 62 10.53 -0.95 20.40
N GLN A 63 10.18 -1.58 19.28
CA GLN A 63 11.11 -2.21 18.34
C GLN A 63 10.69 -1.98 16.88
N ASP A 64 11.67 -2.05 15.98
CA ASP A 64 11.42 -2.07 14.53
C ASP A 64 10.56 -3.29 14.15
N PHE A 65 9.72 -3.13 13.13
CA PHE A 65 8.94 -4.22 12.55
C PHE A 65 9.52 -4.61 11.18
N ASN A 66 9.94 -5.86 11.07
CA ASN A 66 10.67 -6.38 9.90
C ASN A 66 9.78 -6.69 8.67
N GLY A 67 8.46 -6.63 8.82
CA GLY A 67 7.51 -6.86 7.74
C GLY A 67 6.80 -8.23 7.77
N ASP A 68 7.07 -9.09 8.74
CA ASP A 68 6.37 -10.39 8.87
C ASP A 68 4.95 -10.21 9.41
N LEU A 69 3.98 -10.10 8.50
CA LEU A 69 2.56 -9.98 8.85
C LEU A 69 2.02 -11.18 9.64
N THR A 70 2.64 -12.35 9.52
CA THR A 70 2.21 -13.52 10.28
C THR A 70 2.41 -13.32 11.78
N LEU A 71 3.41 -12.53 12.18
CA LEU A 71 3.62 -12.10 13.57
C LEU A 71 2.40 -11.33 14.09
N LEU A 72 1.89 -10.37 13.31
CA LEU A 72 0.71 -9.57 13.71
C LEU A 72 -0.56 -10.42 13.83
N THR A 73 -0.66 -11.50 13.04
CA THR A 73 -1.79 -12.45 13.11
C THR A 73 -1.66 -13.53 14.18
N LYS A 74 -0.52 -13.62 14.88
CA LYS A 74 -0.27 -14.63 15.92
C LYS A 74 -0.13 -13.99 17.29
N THR A 75 0.42 -12.78 17.35
CA THR A 75 0.70 -12.08 18.60
C THR A 75 -0.57 -11.38 19.14
N PRO A 76 -1.00 -11.69 20.37
CA PRO A 76 -2.06 -10.94 21.06
C PRO A 76 -1.62 -9.49 21.37
N LYS A 77 -2.57 -8.55 21.38
CA LYS A 77 -2.28 -7.16 21.77
C LYS A 77 -1.93 -7.10 23.26
N LYS A 78 -0.99 -6.23 23.64
CA LYS A 78 -0.58 -6.04 25.03
C LYS A 78 -1.70 -5.51 25.91
N GLN A 79 -2.50 -4.57 25.37
CA GLN A 79 -3.61 -3.94 26.08
C GLN A 79 -4.92 -4.74 26.01
N ASP A 80 -5.05 -5.65 25.03
CA ASP A 80 -6.22 -6.50 24.85
C ASP A 80 -5.81 -7.91 24.39
N PRO A 81 -5.42 -8.79 25.33
CA PRO A 81 -4.92 -10.12 24.99
C PRO A 81 -5.93 -11.05 24.33
N ARG A 82 -7.23 -10.68 24.28
CA ARG A 82 -8.25 -11.46 23.57
C ARG A 82 -8.18 -11.23 22.06
N ASN A 83 -7.60 -10.11 21.65
CA ASN A 83 -7.48 -9.71 20.27
C ASN A 83 -6.02 -9.76 19.81
N LYS A 84 -5.84 -9.99 18.51
CA LYS A 84 -4.52 -9.96 17.84
C LYS A 84 -4.27 -8.60 17.22
N TYR A 85 -3.02 -8.28 16.89
CA TYR A 85 -2.72 -7.02 16.18
C TYR A 85 -3.43 -6.95 14.83
N LEU A 86 -3.39 -8.04 14.08
CA LEU A 86 -4.10 -8.20 12.82
C LEU A 86 -5.07 -9.40 12.93
N PRO A 87 -6.38 -9.25 12.66
CA PRO A 87 -7.34 -10.34 12.79
C PRO A 87 -7.06 -11.53 11.86
N GLY A 88 -6.50 -11.27 10.69
CA GLY A 88 -6.15 -12.29 9.70
C GLY A 88 -5.34 -11.71 8.54
N MET A 89 -4.79 -12.58 7.71
CA MET A 89 -4.04 -12.17 6.53
C MET A 89 -4.96 -11.54 5.49
N THR A 90 -4.58 -10.38 4.97
CA THR A 90 -5.24 -9.69 3.87
C THR A 90 -4.31 -9.63 2.67
N TYR A 91 -4.90 -9.58 1.48
CA TYR A 91 -4.17 -9.64 0.20
C TYR A 91 -4.68 -8.57 -0.76
N CYS A 92 -3.87 -8.22 -1.76
CA CYS A 92 -4.28 -7.30 -2.80
C CYS A 92 -5.49 -7.86 -3.57
N PRO A 93 -6.59 -7.10 -3.74
CA PRO A 93 -7.81 -7.58 -4.42
C PRO A 93 -7.61 -7.81 -5.92
N GLU A 94 -6.60 -7.17 -6.52
CA GLU A 94 -6.28 -7.27 -7.95
C GLU A 94 -5.69 -8.63 -8.36
N THR A 95 -5.30 -9.46 -7.39
CA THR A 95 -4.72 -10.77 -7.65
C THR A 95 -5.67 -11.87 -7.17
N SER A 96 -6.83 -12.01 -7.83
CA SER A 96 -7.86 -12.99 -7.48
C SER A 96 -7.40 -14.46 -7.47
N ARG A 97 -6.20 -14.77 -8.01
CA ARG A 97 -5.61 -16.12 -8.02
C ARG A 97 -4.22 -16.23 -7.40
N GLN A 98 -3.57 -15.11 -7.09
CA GLN A 98 -2.23 -15.08 -6.50
C GLN A 98 -2.30 -14.29 -5.20
N LYS A 99 -2.09 -14.95 -4.08
CA LYS A 99 -2.08 -14.30 -2.77
C LYS A 99 -0.75 -13.56 -2.62
N SER A 100 -0.71 -12.31 -3.04
CA SER A 100 0.45 -11.43 -2.87
C SER A 100 0.28 -10.63 -1.59
N GLU A 101 1.22 -10.82 -0.66
CA GLU A 101 1.25 -10.11 0.62
C GLU A 101 1.71 -8.67 0.44
N TYR A 102 1.23 -7.81 1.34
CA TYR A 102 1.69 -6.42 1.41
C TYR A 102 3.12 -6.35 1.93
N ILE A 103 3.90 -5.44 1.36
CA ILE A 103 5.29 -5.21 1.80
C ILE A 103 5.23 -4.16 2.90
N VAL A 104 5.70 -4.51 4.09
CA VAL A 104 5.60 -3.65 5.27
C VAL A 104 6.96 -3.49 5.91
N PHE A 105 7.21 -2.29 6.42
CA PHE A 105 8.36 -2.02 7.27
C PHE A 105 7.96 -0.99 8.33
N GLY A 106 8.37 -1.23 9.56
CA GLY A 106 8.17 -0.31 10.67
C GLY A 106 9.51 0.08 11.29
N LYS A 107 9.73 1.37 11.48
CA LYS A 107 10.88 1.93 12.16
C LYS A 107 10.48 2.54 13.49
N TYR A 108 11.25 2.24 14.52
CA TYR A 108 11.18 2.81 15.84
C TYR A 108 12.47 3.59 16.14
N VAL A 109 12.31 4.78 16.72
CA VAL A 109 13.42 5.60 17.20
C VAL A 109 13.05 6.21 18.54
N ALA A 110 13.84 5.92 19.56
CA ALA A 110 13.80 6.63 20.84
C ALA A 110 14.70 7.86 20.75
N GLU A 111 14.16 9.02 21.05
CA GLU A 111 14.89 10.28 21.06
C GLU A 111 14.83 10.91 22.46
N GLN A 112 15.98 11.21 23.04
CA GLN A 112 16.03 11.93 24.31
C GLN A 112 15.96 13.44 24.05
N ILE A 113 14.96 14.11 24.62
CA ILE A 113 14.77 15.56 24.54
C ILE A 113 14.79 16.09 25.98
N GLY A 114 15.95 16.62 26.39
CA GLY A 114 16.18 17.00 27.79
C GLY A 114 16.09 15.79 28.72
N THR A 115 15.07 15.77 29.57
CA THR A 115 14.79 14.68 30.53
C THR A 115 13.76 13.67 30.03
N GLU A 116 13.11 13.91 28.90
CA GLU A 116 12.06 13.05 28.37
C GLU A 116 12.57 12.17 27.22
N VAL A 117 12.09 10.93 27.15
CA VAL A 117 12.35 10.04 26.00
C VAL A 117 11.12 10.04 25.11
N LYS A 118 11.22 10.73 23.97
CA LYS A 118 10.20 10.75 22.93
C LYS A 118 10.29 9.47 22.10
N GLN A 119 9.16 8.78 21.98
CA GLN A 119 9.02 7.54 21.21
C GLN A 119 8.51 7.89 19.81
N ASN A 120 9.32 7.66 18.77
CA ASN A 120 8.94 7.93 17.39
C ASN A 120 8.75 6.61 16.62
N PHE A 121 7.68 6.54 15.85
CA PHE A 121 7.29 5.37 15.06
C PHE A 121 6.96 5.81 13.63
N GLY A 122 7.43 5.08 12.64
CA GLY A 122 7.07 5.28 11.24
C GLY A 122 6.87 3.95 10.54
N VAL A 123 5.75 3.80 9.82
CA VAL A 123 5.41 2.60 9.07
C VAL A 123 5.25 2.93 7.60
N ILE A 124 5.88 2.12 6.76
CA ILE A 124 5.78 2.13 5.30
C ILE A 124 5.06 0.85 4.88
N ILE A 125 3.99 1.01 4.10
CA ILE A 125 3.23 -0.13 3.53
C ILE A 125 3.08 0.08 2.04
N LEU A 126 3.46 -0.94 1.28
CA LEU A 126 3.40 -0.94 -0.17
C LEU A 126 2.48 -2.07 -0.65
N CYS A 127 1.60 -1.72 -1.60
CA CYS A 127 0.88 -2.72 -2.38
C CYS A 127 1.88 -3.52 -3.23
N PRO A 128 1.82 -4.86 -3.24
CA PRO A 128 2.75 -5.69 -4.02
C PRO A 128 2.60 -5.47 -5.54
N ASN A 129 1.49 -4.89 -5.97
CA ASN A 129 1.17 -4.64 -7.36
C ASN A 129 1.13 -3.14 -7.71
N VAL A 130 1.71 -2.25 -6.90
CA VAL A 130 1.71 -0.80 -7.17
C VAL A 130 2.35 -0.45 -8.52
N SER A 131 3.25 -1.30 -9.02
CA SER A 131 3.85 -1.20 -10.35
C SER A 131 2.81 -1.22 -11.49
N LYS A 132 1.73 -1.99 -11.33
CA LYS A 132 0.61 -2.11 -12.28
C LYS A 132 -0.57 -1.22 -11.89
N PHE A 133 -0.78 -1.04 -10.58
CA PHE A 133 -1.90 -0.29 -10.03
C PHE A 133 -1.39 0.89 -9.20
N HIS A 134 -0.96 1.95 -9.89
CA HIS A 134 -0.29 3.11 -9.28
C HIS A 134 -1.14 3.87 -8.24
N LYS A 135 -2.47 3.67 -8.23
CA LYS A 135 -3.41 4.24 -7.25
C LYS A 135 -3.46 3.44 -5.93
N HIS A 136 -2.83 2.26 -5.87
CA HIS A 136 -2.79 1.43 -4.66
C HIS A 136 -1.74 1.97 -3.69
N PHE A 137 -2.01 3.17 -3.18
CA PHE A 137 -1.12 3.96 -2.35
C PHE A 137 -1.96 4.68 -1.29
N ILE A 138 -1.53 4.67 -0.03
CA ILE A 138 -2.28 5.30 1.05
C ILE A 138 -2.18 6.83 0.88
N PRO A 139 -3.30 7.57 0.75
CA PRO A 139 -3.25 9.01 0.59
C PRO A 139 -2.77 9.70 1.87
N LYS A 140 -2.04 10.82 1.71
CA LYS A 140 -1.51 11.65 2.82
C LYS A 140 -2.57 11.97 3.88
N ALA A 141 -3.78 12.31 3.44
CA ALA A 141 -4.91 12.64 4.30
C ALA A 141 -5.30 11.54 5.30
N PHE A 142 -5.05 10.26 5.00
CA PHE A 142 -5.29 9.21 5.99
C PHE A 142 -4.41 9.41 7.22
N TYR A 143 -3.11 9.65 7.01
CA TYR A 143 -2.17 9.74 8.11
C TYR A 143 -2.35 11.02 8.93
N GLU A 144 -2.69 12.14 8.29
CA GLU A 144 -2.95 13.42 8.98
C GLU A 144 -4.09 13.31 10.00
N ASN A 145 -5.03 12.39 9.79
CA ASN A 145 -6.13 12.11 10.72
C ASN A 145 -5.77 11.17 11.87
N MET A 146 -4.55 10.60 11.89
CA MET A 146 -4.12 9.58 12.87
C MET A 146 -3.13 10.09 13.93
N ASP A 147 -2.91 11.41 14.00
CA ASP A 147 -1.94 12.07 14.88
C ASP A 147 -0.54 11.40 14.86
N PRO A 148 0.14 11.41 13.70
CA PRO A 148 1.36 10.65 13.47
C PRO A 148 2.55 11.22 14.25
N THR A 149 3.48 10.34 14.66
CA THR A 149 4.74 10.80 15.26
C THR A 149 5.59 11.59 14.26
N GLN A 150 6.62 12.29 14.74
CA GLN A 150 7.54 13.04 13.89
C GLN A 150 8.20 12.17 12.82
N LEU A 151 8.60 10.94 13.16
CA LEU A 151 9.16 9.99 12.19
C LEU A 151 8.15 9.62 11.10
N GLN A 152 6.91 9.35 11.48
CA GLN A 152 5.84 9.07 10.50
C GLN A 152 5.58 10.30 9.61
N ASN A 153 5.60 11.52 10.15
CA ASN A 153 5.47 12.75 9.35
C ASN A 153 6.55 12.87 8.28
N TYR A 154 7.81 12.60 8.63
CA TYR A 154 8.90 12.58 7.65
C TYR A 154 8.66 11.56 6.54
N MET A 155 8.24 10.34 6.91
CA MET A 155 7.91 9.30 5.95
C MET A 155 6.74 9.69 5.04
N ILE A 156 5.68 10.29 5.59
CA ILE A 156 4.52 10.75 4.83
C ILE A 156 4.93 11.77 3.78
N GLU A 157 5.69 12.80 4.16
CA GLU A 157 6.10 13.85 3.23
C GLU A 157 6.98 13.32 2.10
N ASP A 158 7.89 12.40 2.40
CA ASP A 158 8.78 11.83 1.40
C ASP A 158 8.03 10.87 0.46
N MET A 159 7.13 10.05 1.00
CA MET A 159 6.28 9.18 0.20
C MET A 159 5.30 9.98 -0.69
N ASP A 160 4.72 11.06 -0.18
CA ASP A 160 3.88 12.00 -0.95
C ASP A 160 4.68 12.69 -2.07
N TYR A 161 5.94 13.06 -1.80
CA TYR A 161 6.83 13.57 -2.83
C TYR A 161 7.11 12.53 -3.93
N ILE A 162 7.41 11.28 -3.56
CA ILE A 162 7.61 10.18 -4.52
C ILE A 162 6.34 9.97 -5.36
N ASP A 163 5.16 10.00 -4.74
CA ASP A 163 3.88 9.85 -5.43
C ASP A 163 3.66 10.97 -6.47
N LYS A 164 3.87 12.22 -6.09
CA LYS A 164 3.76 13.39 -6.99
C LYS A 164 4.73 13.34 -8.15
N GLU A 165 5.97 12.93 -7.90
CA GLU A 165 7.03 12.88 -8.92
C GLU A 165 6.86 11.73 -9.92
N THR A 166 6.23 10.64 -9.48
CA THR A 166 6.03 9.46 -10.34
C THR A 166 4.65 9.43 -11.00
N GLY A 167 3.64 10.08 -10.41
CA GLY A 167 2.28 10.18 -10.92
C GLY A 167 1.70 8.81 -11.25
N SER A 168 1.34 8.62 -12.53
CA SER A 168 0.78 7.36 -13.04
C SER A 168 1.83 6.30 -13.40
N ASN A 169 3.13 6.61 -13.31
CA ASN A 169 4.20 5.65 -13.56
C ASN A 169 4.39 4.71 -12.35
N GLY A 170 3.54 3.68 -12.27
CA GLY A 170 3.56 2.71 -11.18
C GLY A 170 4.91 2.00 -11.03
N ALA A 171 5.57 1.62 -12.13
CA ALA A 171 6.85 0.92 -12.08
C ALA A 171 7.95 1.75 -11.42
N ARG A 172 8.06 3.03 -11.79
CA ARG A 172 9.00 3.96 -11.17
C ARG A 172 8.64 4.24 -9.71
N LYS A 173 7.34 4.34 -9.40
CA LYS A 173 6.84 4.50 -8.03
C LYS A 173 7.24 3.33 -7.13
N ASP A 174 7.02 2.09 -7.59
CA ASP A 174 7.41 0.88 -6.88
C ASP A 174 8.92 0.84 -6.59
N GLU A 175 9.73 1.13 -7.61
CA GLU A 175 11.19 1.18 -7.49
C GLU A 175 11.65 2.17 -6.42
N LEU A 176 11.15 3.41 -6.47
CA LEU A 176 11.56 4.47 -5.56
C LEU A 176 11.06 4.25 -4.13
N LEU A 177 9.84 3.74 -3.96
CA LEU A 177 9.31 3.41 -2.63
C LEU A 177 10.08 2.26 -1.98
N LYS A 178 10.50 1.24 -2.74
CA LYS A 178 11.36 0.16 -2.24
C LYS A 178 12.75 0.67 -1.88
N LYS A 179 13.36 1.53 -2.71
CA LYS A 179 14.63 2.19 -2.38
C LYS A 179 14.50 3.04 -1.10
N TYR A 180 13.42 3.79 -0.96
CA TYR A 180 13.14 4.58 0.23
C TYR A 180 13.04 3.71 1.48
N MET A 181 12.30 2.60 1.41
CA MET A 181 12.21 1.62 2.49
C MET A 181 13.58 1.03 2.84
N GLU A 182 14.42 0.74 1.84
CA GLU A 182 15.75 0.19 2.05
C GLU A 182 16.70 1.16 2.75
N ILE A 183 16.61 2.47 2.45
CA ILE A 183 17.35 3.50 3.18
C ILE A 183 17.04 3.42 4.67
N TRP A 184 15.76 3.34 5.05
CA TRP A 184 15.37 3.23 6.46
C TRP A 184 15.78 1.92 7.13
N LYS A 185 15.95 0.84 6.36
CA LYS A 185 16.42 -0.46 6.86
C LYS A 185 17.93 -0.48 7.11
N THR A 186 18.70 0.20 6.28
CA THR A 186 20.16 0.05 6.21
C THR A 186 20.93 1.22 6.79
N ASP A 187 20.41 2.44 6.68
CA ASP A 187 21.06 3.65 7.19
C ASP A 187 20.58 3.95 8.61
N ALA A 188 21.41 3.59 9.59
CA ALA A 188 21.15 3.85 11.01
C ALA A 188 20.96 5.36 11.31
N ASN A 189 21.52 6.24 10.47
CA ASN A 189 21.45 7.69 10.64
C ASN A 189 20.32 8.33 9.82
N ALA A 190 19.48 7.56 9.12
CA ALA A 190 18.42 8.08 8.27
C ALA A 190 17.49 9.07 9.00
N PHE A 191 17.14 8.77 10.26
CA PHE A 191 16.31 9.66 11.08
C PHE A 191 16.98 11.01 11.32
N GLN A 192 18.25 11.00 11.74
CA GLN A 192 18.99 12.22 12.04
C GLN A 192 19.21 13.06 10.78
N LYS A 193 19.63 12.42 9.67
CA LYS A 193 19.78 13.09 8.36
C LYS A 193 18.48 13.78 7.92
N ARG A 194 17.35 13.09 8.09
CA ARG A 194 16.03 13.60 7.69
C ARG A 194 15.51 14.71 8.61
N LYS A 195 15.90 14.66 9.89
CA LYS A 195 15.60 15.69 10.88
C LYS A 195 16.41 16.97 10.63
N GLU A 196 17.70 16.84 10.34
CA GLU A 196 18.61 17.97 10.07
C GLU A 196 18.34 18.62 8.73
N ASN A 197 18.08 17.80 7.70
CA ASN A 197 17.79 18.26 6.36
C ASN A 197 16.56 17.54 5.79
N SER A 198 15.50 18.32 5.55
CA SER A 198 14.22 17.80 5.06
C SER A 198 14.26 17.21 3.65
N THR A 199 15.31 17.49 2.88
CA THR A 199 15.48 16.97 1.52
C THR A 199 16.49 15.83 1.43
N SER A 200 17.23 15.51 2.50
CA SER A 200 18.35 14.56 2.49
C SER A 200 18.00 13.21 1.85
N LEU A 201 16.92 12.57 2.29
CA LEU A 201 16.51 11.27 1.74
C LEU A 201 15.92 11.40 0.33
N ARG A 202 15.26 12.52 0.01
CA ARG A 202 14.74 12.78 -1.34
C ARG A 202 15.86 13.01 -2.34
N ALA A 203 16.94 13.66 -1.94
CA ALA A 203 18.13 13.85 -2.75
C ALA A 203 18.80 12.51 -3.11
N MET A 204 18.79 11.53 -2.20
CA MET A 204 19.25 10.17 -2.50
C MET A 204 18.39 9.46 -3.54
N LEU A 205 17.07 9.73 -3.56
CA LEU A 205 16.13 9.13 -4.50
C LEU A 205 16.07 9.85 -5.86
N PHE A 206 16.29 11.16 -5.85
CA PHE A 206 16.19 12.06 -7.00
C PHE A 206 17.44 12.95 -7.11
N PRO A 207 18.63 12.39 -7.33
CA PRO A 207 19.89 13.15 -7.32
C PRO A 207 19.88 14.32 -8.31
N ASP A 208 19.29 14.11 -9.49
CA ASP A 208 19.20 15.12 -10.56
C ASP A 208 18.38 16.35 -10.15
N LYS A 209 17.48 16.23 -9.16
CA LYS A 209 16.58 17.32 -8.73
C LYS A 209 17.13 18.17 -7.60
N PHE A 210 18.04 17.62 -6.80
CA PHE A 210 18.54 18.28 -5.61
C PHE A 210 19.99 18.73 -5.74
N GLY A 211 20.67 18.37 -6.83
CA GLY A 211 22.11 18.53 -6.95
C GLY A 211 22.83 17.56 -6.01
N VAL A 212 23.88 16.92 -6.47
CA VAL A 212 24.61 15.95 -5.65
C VAL A 212 25.23 16.67 -4.45
N VAL A 213 24.71 16.45 -3.25
CA VAL A 213 25.48 16.66 -2.02
C VAL A 213 26.37 15.43 -1.91
N GLU A 214 27.60 15.52 -2.41
CA GLU A 214 28.63 14.52 -2.14
C GLU A 214 28.71 14.33 -0.61
N ALA A 215 28.54 13.09 -0.17
CA ALA A 215 28.79 12.74 1.22
C ALA A 215 30.25 13.07 1.53
N PRO A 216 30.58 13.70 2.68
CA PRO A 216 31.98 13.88 3.05
C PRO A 216 32.59 12.50 3.23
N VAL A 217 33.60 12.20 2.41
CA VAL A 217 34.48 11.06 2.60
C VAL A 217 35.19 11.32 3.93
N ALA A 218 35.00 10.43 4.90
CA ALA A 218 35.78 10.47 6.13
C ALA A 218 37.25 10.18 5.77
N GLU A 219 38.13 11.17 5.97
CA GLU A 219 39.57 10.97 6.12
C GLU A 219 39.91 10.57 7.56
#